data_AF-A0A2A5WZ33-F1
#
_entry.id   AF-A0A2A5WZ33-F1
#
_cell.length_a   1.000
_cell.length_b   1.000
_cell.length_c   1.000
_cell.angle_alpha   90.00
_cell.angle_beta   90.00
_cell.angle_gamma   90.00
#
_symmetry.space_group_name_H-M   'P 1'
#
loop_
_entity.id
_entity.type
_entity.pdbx_description
1 polymer ?
#
loop_
_entity_poly.entity_id
_entity_poly.type
_entity_poly.pdbx_seq_one_letter_code
_entity_poly.pdbx_strand_id
1 'polypeptide(L)' 'MAEITICYCFNVTKADIEERLAEGKSLDEIRADTGLGWGCGGCARIAEKLWGENGNPNDPSFYFNAMDTDSSSGAEHGTD' A
#
# COMPACT_ATOMS: atom_id res chain seq x y z
N MET A 1 -7.68 -9.00 -15.80
CA MET A 1 -6.91 -8.52 -14.63
C MET A 1 -7.22 -7.04 -14.50
N ALA A 2 -7.78 -6.60 -13.38
CA ALA A 2 -7.99 -5.17 -13.17
C ALA A 2 -6.62 -4.51 -12.95
N GLU A 3 -6.32 -3.48 -13.73
CA GLU A 3 -5.16 -2.63 -13.50
C GLU A 3 -5.47 -1.68 -12.34
N ILE A 4 -4.55 -1.61 -11.37
CA ILE A 4 -4.81 -0.94 -10.10
C ILE A 4 -3.78 0.16 -9.94
N THR A 5 -4.26 1.39 -9.95
CA THR A 5 -3.43 2.58 -9.74
C THR A 5 -3.22 2.79 -8.25
N ILE A 6 -1.96 2.73 -7.82
CA ILE A 6 -1.52 2.92 -6.43
C ILE A 6 -1.26 4.40 -6.17
N CYS A 7 -0.65 5.09 -7.12
CA CYS A 7 -0.38 6.53 -7.03
C CYS A 7 -0.98 7.26 -8.22
N TYR A 8 -2.00 8.08 -7.99
CA TYR A 8 -2.60 8.92 -9.03
C TYR A 8 -1.74 10.13 -9.40
N CYS A 9 -0.86 10.59 -8.51
CA CYS A 9 0.01 11.75 -8.80
C CYS A 9 1.02 11.46 -9.90
N PHE A 10 1.59 10.26 -9.90
CA PHE A 10 2.62 9.82 -10.84
C PHE A 10 2.15 8.65 -11.72
N ASN A 11 0.86 8.34 -11.68
CA ASN A 11 0.21 7.24 -12.41
C ASN A 11 0.91 5.87 -12.24
N VAL A 12 1.37 5.58 -11.02
CA VAL A 12 2.06 4.32 -10.68
C VAL A 12 1.03 3.24 -10.38
N THR A 13 1.18 2.08 -11.01
CA THR A 13 0.27 0.94 -10.85
C THR A 13 0.88 -0.16 -9.98
N LYS A 14 0.04 -1.06 -9.47
CA LYS A 14 0.49 -2.26 -8.74
C LYS A 14 1.46 -3.09 -9.58
N ALA A 15 1.12 -3.32 -10.84
CA ALA A 15 1.95 -4.10 -11.76
C ALA A 15 3.34 -3.47 -11.96
N ASP A 16 3.41 -2.14 -12.09
CA ASP A 16 4.66 -1.38 -12.25
C ASP A 16 5.60 -1.56 -11.04
N ILE A 17 5.03 -1.62 -9.83
CA ILE A 17 5.77 -1.86 -8.58
C ILE A 17 6.23 -3.32 -8.50
N GLU A 18 5.33 -4.27 -8.75
CA GLU A 18 5.64 -5.71 -8.68
C GLU A 18 6.71 -6.13 -9.71
N GLU A 19 6.67 -5.55 -10.92
CA GLU A 19 7.69 -5.75 -11.95
C GLU A 19 9.07 -5.30 -11.46
N ARG A 20 9.18 -4.09 -10.91
CA ARG A 20 10.45 -3.56 -10.37
C ARG A 20 10.96 -4.34 -9.16
N LEU A 21 10.06 -4.81 -8.30
CA LEU A 21 10.44 -5.70 -7.20
C LEU A 21 10.97 -7.04 -7.73
N ALA A 22 10.36 -7.58 -8.79
CA ALA A 22 10.83 -8.80 -9.45
C ALA A 22 12.19 -8.61 -10.15
N GLU A 23 12.51 -7.40 -10.61
CA GLU A 23 13.84 -7.01 -11.08
C GLU A 23 14.88 -6.92 -9.94
N GLY A 24 14.45 -7.02 -8.67
CA GLY A 24 15.30 -6.96 -7.49
C GLY A 24 15.51 -5.55 -6.93
N LYS A 25 14.73 -4.55 -7.39
CA LYS A 25 14.75 -3.21 -6.78
C LYS A 25 14.06 -3.23 -5.42
N SER A 26 14.55 -2.41 -4.50
CA SER A 26 13.89 -2.16 -3.22
C SER A 26 12.72 -1.19 -3.37
N LEU A 27 11.79 -1.20 -2.40
CA LEU A 27 10.67 -0.25 -2.38
C LEU A 27 11.16 1.22 -2.36
N ASP A 28 12.29 1.49 -1.71
CA ASP A 28 12.87 2.83 -1.65
C ASP A 28 13.39 3.29 -3.02
N GLU A 29 14.08 2.41 -3.75
CA GLU A 29 14.50 2.67 -5.14
C GLU A 29 13.30 2.89 -6.06
N ILE A 30 12.23 2.09 -5.90
CA ILE A 30 11.01 2.27 -6.68
C ILE A 30 10.38 3.64 -6.40
N ARG A 31 10.38 4.10 -5.15
CA ARG A 31 9.88 5.43 -4.77
C ARG A 31 10.74 6.55 -5.35
N ALA A 32 12.07 6.37 -5.37
CA ALA A 32 12.99 7.32 -5.99
C ALA A 32 12.82 7.38 -7.52
N ASP A 33 12.65 6.24 -8.18
CA ASP A 33 12.48 6.13 -9.64
C ASP A 33 11.13 6.68 -10.12
N THR A 34 10.06 6.41 -9.37
CA THR A 34 8.68 6.70 -9.80
C THR A 34 8.07 7.95 -9.16
N GLY A 35 8.67 8.45 -8.08
CA GLY A 35 8.07 9.51 -7.25
C GLY A 35 6.94 9.02 -6.34
N LEU A 36 6.73 7.70 -6.20
CA LEU A 36 5.69 7.15 -5.34
C LEU A 36 5.83 7.68 -3.90
N GLY A 37 4.81 8.39 -3.42
CA GLY A 37 4.78 8.99 -2.09
C GLY A 37 5.27 10.44 -1.98
N TRP A 38 5.83 11.02 -3.06
CA TRP A 38 6.39 12.39 -3.03
C TRP A 38 5.39 13.49 -3.43
N GLY A 39 4.26 13.13 -4.03
CA GLY A 39 3.22 14.07 -4.47
C GLY A 39 2.32 14.47 -3.30
N CYS A 40 1.13 13.87 -3.22
CA CYS A 40 0.21 14.09 -2.10
C CYS A 40 0.53 13.26 -0.84
N GLY A 41 1.50 12.33 -0.92
CA GLY A 41 1.87 11.45 0.20
C GLY A 41 0.89 10.31 0.54
N GLY A 42 -0.35 10.32 0.02
CA GLY A 42 -1.37 9.33 0.40
C GLY A 42 -1.01 7.88 0.08
N CYS A 43 -0.38 7.66 -1.08
CA CYS A 43 0.07 6.34 -1.53
C CYS A 43 1.31 5.82 -0.78
N ALA A 44 2.04 6.68 -0.05
CA ALA A 44 3.27 6.28 0.66
C ALA A 44 2.97 5.22 1.73
N ARG A 45 1.93 5.46 2.54
CA ARG A 45 1.46 4.54 3.59
C ARG A 45 0.88 3.25 3.02
N ILE A 46 0.19 3.34 1.87
CA ILE A 46 -0.37 2.18 1.18
C ILE A 46 0.78 1.29 0.70
N ALA A 47 1.79 1.86 0.05
CA ALA A 47 2.92 1.10 -0.46
C ALA A 47 3.70 0.39 0.67
N GLU A 48 3.91 1.03 1.81
CA GLU A 48 4.54 0.36 2.96
C GLU A 48 3.67 -0.77 3.54
N LYS A 49 2.34 -0.62 3.54
CA LYS A 49 1.43 -1.69 3.99
C LYS A 49 1.46 -2.91 3.07
N LEU A 50 1.72 -2.70 1.78
CA LEU A 50 1.69 -3.77 0.77
C LEU A 50 3.05 -4.41 0.52
N TRP A 51 4.14 -3.63 0.56
CA TRP A 51 5.49 -4.06 0.19
C TRP A 51 6.56 -3.74 1.24
N GLY A 52 6.18 -3.26 2.43
CA GLY A 52 7.10 -3.12 3.57
C GLY A 52 7.51 -4.47 4.17
N GLU A 53 8.23 -4.44 5.31
CA GLU A 53 8.82 -5.64 5.95
C GLU A 53 7.82 -6.77 6.24
N ASN A 54 6.55 -6.45 6.48
CA ASN A 54 5.46 -7.42 6.68
C ASN A 54 4.29 -7.18 5.71
N GLY A 55 4.57 -6.54 4.58
CA GLY A 55 3.55 -6.17 3.61
C GLY A 55 2.99 -7.37 2.86
N ASN A 56 1.68 -7.35 2.58
CA ASN A 56 1.04 -8.32 1.70
C ASN A 56 0.50 -7.60 0.45
N PRO A 57 1.09 -7.82 -0.74
CA PRO A 57 0.68 -7.13 -1.97
C PRO A 57 -0.72 -7.54 -2.46
N ASN A 58 -1.28 -8.62 -1.92
CA ASN A 58 -2.62 -9.10 -2.20
C ASN A 58 -3.59 -8.84 -1.05
N ASP A 59 -3.21 -8.01 -0.08
CA ASP A 59 -4.10 -7.64 1.01
C ASP A 59 -5.32 -6.87 0.46
N PRO A 60 -6.57 -7.30 0.71
CA PRO A 60 -7.74 -6.66 0.12
C PRO A 60 -8.07 -5.30 0.76
N SER A 61 -7.45 -4.94 1.89
CA SER A 61 -7.83 -3.74 2.67
C SER A 61 -7.41 -2.41 2.03
N PHE A 62 -6.64 -2.42 0.94
CA PHE A 62 -6.35 -1.21 0.17
C PHE A 62 -7.29 -0.98 -1.01
N TYR A 63 -8.01 -2.01 -1.45
CA TYR A 63 -9.00 -1.93 -2.53
C TYR A 63 -10.36 -1.45 -2.04
N PHE A 64 -10.70 -1.89 -0.84
CA PHE A 64 -11.92 -1.52 -0.16
C PHE A 64 -11.47 -0.61 0.98
N ASN A 65 -11.99 0.61 1.09
CA ASN A 65 -12.11 1.23 2.41
C ASN A 65 -12.81 0.19 3.28
N ALA A 66 -12.07 -0.55 4.12
CA ALA A 66 -12.63 -1.55 5.01
C ALA A 66 -13.45 -0.81 6.07
N MET A 67 -14.67 -0.45 5.69
CA MET A 67 -15.81 -0.41 6.57
C MET A 67 -15.84 -1.79 7.25
N ASP A 68 -15.57 -1.77 8.55
CA ASP A 68 -15.67 -2.88 9.51
C ASP A 68 -14.66 -4.03 9.35
N THR A 69 -13.42 -3.82 9.81
CA THR A 69 -12.69 -4.92 10.48
C THR A 69 -13.07 -4.88 11.96
N ASP A 70 -14.32 -5.25 12.25
CA ASP A 70 -14.62 -5.92 13.51
C ASP A 70 -14.19 -7.38 13.37
N SER A 71 -13.70 -7.96 14.47
CA SER A 71 -13.05 -9.27 14.61
C SER A 71 -11.55 -9.24 14.28
N SER A 72 -10.60 -9.14 15.22
CA SER A 72 -10.68 -9.34 16.66
C SER A 72 -9.30 -9.08 17.29
N SER A 73 -9.14 -8.07 18.17
CA SER A 73 -8.33 -8.13 19.41
C SER A 73 -8.23 -6.76 20.13
N GLY A 74 -9.13 -6.54 21.10
CA GLY A 74 -8.83 -6.01 22.45
C GLY A 74 -8.38 -4.55 22.63
N ALA A 75 -9.34 -3.68 23.01
CA ALA A 75 -9.18 -2.75 24.13
C ALA A 75 -10.57 -2.21 24.52
N GLU A 76 -11.20 -2.91 25.45
CA GLU A 76 -12.25 -2.36 26.30
C GLU A 76 -11.79 -1.04 26.93
N HIS A 77 -12.47 0.07 26.63
CA HIS A 77 -12.39 1.27 27.45
C HIS A 77 -13.77 1.46 28.09
N GLY A 78 -13.96 0.78 29.22
CA GLY A 78 -15.09 1.02 30.10
C GLY A 78 -14.93 2.39 30.76
N THR A 79 -15.92 3.25 30.58
CA THR A 79 -16.11 4.46 31.37
C THR A 79 -17.38 4.29 32.20
N ASP A 80 -17.20 4.11 33.51
CA ASP A 80 -18.17 4.51 34.54
C ASP A 80 -17.62 5.79 35.20
#